data_AF-A0A061AER8-F1
#
_entry.id   AF-A0A061AER8-F1
#
_cell.length_a   1.000
_cell.length_b   1.000
_cell.length_c   1.000
_cell.angle_alpha   90.00
_cell.angle_beta   90.00
_cell.angle_gamma   90.00
#
_symmetry.space_group_name_H-M   'P 1'
#
loop_
_entity.id
_entity.type
_entity.pdbx_description
1 polymer ?
#
loop_
_entity_poly.entity_id
_entity_poly.type
_entity_poly.pdbx_seq_one_letter_code
_entity_poly.pdbx_strand_id
1 'polypeptide(L)'
;MPPAFGPSAMDARVGDLFPKNQKPVFGKTQQAREWKQGVMSVTSSEWLIQLKTTEYCDGRVKDLQERLKLDAHRVQAASGNLSFFDFVDMLLGKQDYDQLIKLGPDGPKQLGIEYGRVLVDVCQGPPSVILDAWLNSLEAFVRSPHPSESSAHELGEILKTWPKVSQDWPYLRSAERSRIISRCEHALRHLQQYKEGGTSPDELVHHVPTGSTLLGQRPLIAWHPEVHKCATCAEEYRQVSHSLAHSATSPFAPQARATVARQMRTF
;
A
#
# COMPACT_ATOMS: atom_id res chain seq x y z
N MET A 1 15.12 -26.47 3.43
CA MET A 1 15.34 -25.00 3.45
C MET A 1 15.33 -24.52 2.01
N PRO A 2 14.46 -23.56 1.63
CA PRO A 2 14.58 -22.92 0.32
C PRO A 2 15.96 -22.26 0.19
N PRO A 3 16.53 -22.16 -1.03
CA PRO A 3 17.86 -21.57 -1.23
C PRO A 3 17.87 -20.15 -0.65
N ALA A 4 18.91 -19.84 0.13
CA ALA A 4 19.03 -18.56 0.82
C ALA A 4 19.00 -17.40 -0.18
N PHE A 5 18.05 -16.48 0.00
CA PHE A 5 18.10 -15.20 -0.71
C PHE A 5 19.41 -14.49 -0.35
N GLY A 6 20.18 -14.13 -1.37
CA GLY A 6 21.54 -13.62 -1.22
C GLY A 6 21.94 -12.68 -2.34
N PRO A 7 23.15 -12.10 -2.29
CA PRO A 7 23.56 -11.03 -3.20
C PRO A 7 23.38 -11.37 -4.68
N SER A 8 23.77 -12.58 -5.10
CA SER A 8 23.62 -13.04 -6.48
C SER A 8 22.15 -13.20 -6.90
N ALA A 9 21.29 -13.65 -5.99
CA ALA A 9 19.85 -13.79 -6.27
C ALA A 9 19.17 -12.41 -6.38
N MET A 10 19.59 -11.46 -5.56
CA MET A 10 19.13 -10.07 -5.63
C MET A 10 19.57 -9.41 -6.94
N ASP A 11 20.86 -9.53 -7.28
CA ASP A 11 21.44 -9.00 -8.51
C ASP A 11 20.73 -9.53 -9.77
N ALA A 12 20.44 -10.83 -9.78
CA ALA A 12 19.70 -11.48 -10.86
C ALA A 12 18.28 -10.92 -10.99
N ARG A 13 17.53 -10.82 -9.89
CA ARG A 13 16.15 -10.31 -9.91
C ARG A 13 16.06 -8.83 -10.29
N VAL A 14 17.00 -7.99 -9.83
CA VAL A 14 17.10 -6.60 -10.27
C VAL A 14 17.43 -6.56 -11.77
N GLY A 15 18.26 -7.48 -12.26
CA GLY A 15 18.53 -7.65 -13.69
C GLY A 15 17.29 -8.07 -14.50
N ASP A 16 16.39 -8.86 -13.93
CA ASP A 16 15.16 -9.31 -14.59
C ASP A 16 14.11 -8.21 -14.76
N LEU A 17 14.25 -7.07 -14.06
CA LEU A 17 13.40 -5.89 -14.26
C LEU A 17 13.56 -5.29 -15.65
N PHE A 18 14.74 -5.45 -16.28
CA PHE A 18 14.99 -4.82 -17.57
C PHE A 18 14.23 -5.51 -18.72
N PRO A 19 13.61 -4.76 -19.65
CA PRO A 19 12.99 -5.33 -20.84
C PRO A 19 13.99 -6.17 -21.65
N LYS A 20 13.67 -7.45 -21.88
CA LYS A 20 14.59 -8.38 -22.58
C LYS A 20 14.51 -8.28 -24.11
N ASN A 21 13.37 -7.83 -24.64
CA ASN A 21 13.05 -7.83 -26.07
C ASN A 21 13.20 -6.44 -26.74
N GLN A 22 13.78 -5.45 -26.06
CA GLN A 22 13.99 -4.11 -26.60
C GLN A 22 15.40 -3.93 -27.20
N LYS A 23 15.51 -3.09 -28.23
CA LYS A 23 16.78 -2.70 -28.87
C LYS A 23 16.97 -1.16 -28.77
N PRO A 24 18.11 -0.67 -28.26
CA PRO A 24 19.23 -1.41 -27.67
C PRO A 24 18.79 -2.18 -26.42
N VAL A 25 19.50 -3.27 -26.09
CA VAL A 25 19.20 -4.08 -24.89
C VAL A 25 19.32 -3.16 -23.68
N PHE A 26 18.17 -2.81 -23.08
CA PHE A 26 18.06 -1.75 -22.08
C PHE A 26 19.06 -1.95 -20.92
N GLY A 27 19.15 -3.19 -20.41
CA GLY A 27 20.08 -3.55 -19.33
C GLY A 27 21.58 -3.42 -19.67
N LYS A 28 21.95 -3.23 -20.94
CA LYS A 28 23.34 -2.99 -21.38
C LYS A 28 23.70 -1.51 -21.51
N THR A 29 22.73 -0.60 -21.39
CA THR A 29 22.97 0.85 -21.45
C THR A 29 23.78 1.33 -20.24
N GLN A 30 24.47 2.47 -20.37
CA GLN A 30 25.21 3.06 -19.25
C GLN A 30 24.25 3.46 -18.10
N GLN A 31 23.10 4.04 -18.44
CA GLN A 31 22.08 4.44 -17.47
C GLN A 31 21.56 3.25 -16.67
N ALA A 32 21.25 2.12 -17.32
CA ALA A 32 20.81 0.92 -16.62
C ALA A 32 21.90 0.33 -15.69
N ARG A 33 23.17 0.39 -16.09
CA ARG A 33 24.29 -0.06 -15.25
C ARG A 33 24.44 0.82 -14.00
N GLU A 34 24.43 2.14 -14.17
CA GLU A 34 24.52 3.09 -13.07
C GLU A 34 23.34 2.97 -12.11
N TRP A 35 22.12 2.84 -12.66
CA TRP A 35 20.93 2.59 -11.87
C TRP A 35 21.03 1.30 -11.06
N LYS A 36 21.44 0.18 -11.69
CA LYS A 36 21.64 -1.10 -11.00
C LYS A 36 22.68 -0.98 -9.88
N GLN A 37 23.78 -0.27 -10.12
CA GLN A 37 24.76 0.02 -9.06
C GLN A 37 24.16 0.81 -7.90
N GLY A 38 23.28 1.77 -8.19
CA GLY A 38 22.52 2.51 -7.20
C GLY A 38 21.66 1.59 -6.33
N VAL A 39 20.86 0.72 -6.94
CA VAL A 39 20.02 -0.26 -6.23
C VAL A 39 20.88 -1.15 -5.33
N MET A 40 21.94 -1.74 -5.89
CA MET A 40 22.80 -2.68 -5.16
C MET A 40 23.64 -2.02 -4.07
N SER A 41 23.86 -0.69 -4.12
CA SER A 41 24.52 0.04 -3.03
C SER A 41 23.66 0.13 -1.77
N VAL A 42 22.34 0.11 -1.93
CA VAL A 42 21.37 0.11 -0.82
C VAL A 42 21.08 -1.31 -0.37
N THR A 43 20.80 -2.21 -1.31
CA THR A 43 20.51 -3.63 -1.04
C THR A 43 21.81 -4.45 -1.00
N SER A 44 22.73 -4.00 -0.15
CA SER A 44 24.09 -4.54 -0.05
C SER A 44 24.12 -5.94 0.56
N SER A 45 25.25 -6.64 0.43
CA SER A 45 25.47 -7.94 1.09
C SER A 45 25.28 -7.84 2.60
N GLU A 46 25.75 -6.75 3.21
CA GLU A 46 25.61 -6.49 4.64
C GLU A 46 24.13 -6.37 5.05
N TRP A 47 23.35 -5.59 4.29
CA TRP A 47 21.92 -5.48 4.53
C TRP A 47 21.20 -6.83 4.37
N LEU A 48 21.55 -7.63 3.36
CA LEU A 48 20.98 -8.96 3.16
C LEU A 48 21.33 -9.94 4.31
N ILE A 49 22.51 -9.80 4.92
CA ILE A 49 22.89 -10.56 6.12
C ILE A 49 22.03 -10.12 7.29
N GLN A 50 21.86 -8.82 7.49
CA GLN A 50 21.01 -8.27 8.55
C GLN A 50 19.54 -8.68 8.37
N LEU A 51 19.02 -8.71 7.15
CA LEU A 51 17.65 -9.16 6.89
C LEU A 51 17.40 -10.59 7.42
N LYS A 52 18.39 -11.48 7.30
CA LYS A 52 18.29 -12.87 7.77
C LYS A 52 18.21 -13.00 9.29
N THR A 53 18.63 -11.99 10.04
CA THR A 53 18.55 -12.00 11.51
C THR A 53 17.26 -11.36 12.04
N THR A 54 16.43 -10.80 11.16
CA THR A 54 15.17 -10.17 11.56
C THR A 54 14.04 -11.18 11.76
N GLU A 55 13.12 -10.86 12.67
CA GLU A 55 11.86 -11.59 12.80
C GLU A 55 11.07 -11.59 11.50
N TYR A 56 10.42 -12.72 11.22
CA TYR A 56 9.64 -12.93 10.01
C TYR A 56 10.44 -12.76 8.70
N CYS A 57 11.75 -13.04 8.73
CA CYS A 57 12.62 -12.99 7.54
C CYS A 57 11.98 -13.67 6.32
N ASP A 58 11.44 -14.88 6.47
CA ASP A 58 10.83 -15.63 5.36
C ASP A 58 9.66 -14.87 4.71
N GLY A 59 8.80 -14.24 5.52
CA GLY A 59 7.70 -13.42 5.04
C GLY A 59 8.18 -12.17 4.30
N ARG A 60 9.20 -11.48 4.85
CA ARG A 60 9.78 -10.28 4.25
C ARG A 60 10.49 -10.56 2.93
N VAL A 61 11.23 -11.67 2.88
CA VAL A 61 11.88 -12.14 1.64
C VAL A 61 10.83 -12.49 0.59
N LYS A 62 9.72 -13.13 0.99
CA LYS A 62 8.60 -13.42 0.08
C LYS A 62 7.99 -12.13 -0.48
N ASP A 63 7.75 -11.13 0.36
CA ASP A 63 7.22 -9.83 -0.07
C ASP A 63 8.16 -9.13 -1.07
N LEU A 64 9.47 -9.13 -0.79
CA LEU A 64 10.48 -8.59 -1.69
C LEU A 64 10.49 -9.31 -3.05
N GLN A 65 10.43 -10.65 -3.02
CA GLN A 65 10.42 -11.46 -4.24
C GLN A 65 9.16 -11.21 -5.08
N GLU A 66 8.01 -11.07 -4.43
CA GLU A 66 6.75 -10.77 -5.12
C GLU A 66 6.76 -9.35 -5.68
N ARG A 67 7.25 -8.35 -4.92
CA ARG A 67 7.40 -6.98 -5.42
C ARG A 67 8.25 -6.92 -6.69
N LEU A 68 9.44 -7.51 -6.67
CA LEU A 68 10.33 -7.55 -7.83
C LEU A 68 9.69 -8.26 -9.04
N LYS A 69 8.92 -9.32 -8.79
CA LYS A 69 8.19 -10.04 -9.83
C LYS A 69 7.07 -9.20 -10.43
N LEU A 70 6.28 -8.52 -9.61
CA LEU A 70 5.20 -7.63 -10.06
C LEU A 70 5.77 -6.45 -10.86
N ASP A 71 6.85 -5.85 -10.37
CA ASP A 71 7.56 -4.77 -11.05
C ASP A 71 8.12 -5.23 -12.41
N ALA A 72 8.75 -6.41 -12.46
CA ALA A 72 9.16 -7.01 -13.73
C ALA A 72 7.97 -7.19 -14.68
N HIS A 73 6.84 -7.74 -14.21
CA HIS A 73 5.64 -7.88 -15.04
C HIS A 73 5.13 -6.54 -15.56
N ARG A 74 5.10 -5.49 -14.74
CA ARG A 74 4.67 -4.13 -15.14
C ARG A 74 5.56 -3.57 -16.23
N VAL A 75 6.89 -3.69 -16.08
CA VAL A 75 7.85 -3.21 -17.07
C VAL A 75 7.78 -4.02 -18.38
N GLN A 76 7.63 -5.35 -18.30
CA GLN A 76 7.52 -6.19 -19.51
C GLN A 76 6.18 -6.00 -20.23
N ALA A 77 5.11 -5.64 -19.52
CA ALA A 77 3.81 -5.34 -20.11
C ALA A 77 3.79 -3.99 -20.85
N ALA A 78 4.74 -3.10 -20.58
CA ALA A 78 4.89 -1.85 -21.32
C ALA A 78 5.35 -2.15 -22.76
N SER A 79 4.44 -1.97 -23.73
CA SER A 79 4.72 -2.18 -25.15
C SER A 79 5.62 -1.08 -25.74
N GLY A 80 6.62 -1.46 -26.55
CA GLY A 80 7.43 -0.51 -27.33
C GLY A 80 8.64 0.08 -26.59
N ASN A 81 9.38 0.98 -27.26
CA ASN A 81 10.63 1.59 -26.79
C ASN A 81 10.44 2.39 -25.49
N LEU A 82 10.60 1.72 -24.35
CA LEU A 82 10.54 2.32 -23.02
C LEU A 82 11.77 3.20 -22.78
N SER A 83 11.59 4.48 -22.46
CA SER A 83 12.73 5.31 -22.09
C SER A 83 13.26 4.94 -20.70
N PHE A 84 14.49 5.35 -20.37
CA PHE A 84 15.04 5.09 -19.04
C PHE A 84 14.20 5.72 -17.92
N PHE A 85 13.64 6.89 -18.18
CA PHE A 85 12.82 7.61 -17.21
C PHE A 85 11.45 6.98 -17.04
N ASP A 86 10.81 6.52 -18.13
CA ASP A 86 9.55 5.76 -18.05
C ASP A 86 9.73 4.45 -17.27
N PHE A 87 10.87 3.78 -17.45
CA PHE A 87 11.23 2.60 -16.67
C PHE A 87 11.30 2.91 -15.17
N VAL A 88 12.01 3.99 -14.78
CA VAL A 88 12.12 4.38 -13.37
C VAL A 88 10.76 4.83 -12.80
N ASP A 89 9.98 5.59 -13.57
CA ASP A 89 8.64 6.05 -13.21
C ASP A 89 7.71 4.88 -12.90
N MET A 90 7.73 3.82 -13.72
CA MET A 90 6.93 2.62 -13.48
C MET A 90 7.30 1.89 -12.19
N LEU A 91 8.59 1.88 -11.82
CA LEU A 91 9.11 1.18 -10.66
C LEU A 91 8.87 1.92 -9.34
N LEU A 92 9.07 3.24 -9.34
CA LEU A 92 8.86 4.09 -8.17
C LEU A 92 7.38 4.46 -7.99
N GLY A 93 6.66 4.61 -9.08
CA GLY A 93 5.33 5.22 -9.11
C GLY A 93 5.40 6.74 -9.34
N LYS A 94 4.46 7.23 -10.15
CA LYS A 94 4.42 8.61 -10.66
C LYS A 94 4.58 9.70 -9.62
N GLN A 95 3.90 9.56 -8.48
CA GLN A 95 3.95 10.58 -7.43
C GLN A 95 5.34 10.70 -6.80
N ASP A 96 5.99 9.58 -6.49
CA ASP A 96 7.30 9.57 -5.86
C ASP A 96 8.38 10.00 -6.87
N TYR A 97 8.25 9.60 -8.13
CA TYR A 97 9.14 10.03 -9.22
C TYR A 97 9.08 11.55 -9.46
N ASP A 98 7.88 12.13 -9.58
CA ASP A 98 7.69 13.57 -9.78
C ASP A 98 8.24 14.40 -8.60
N GLN A 99 8.10 13.90 -7.37
CA GLN A 99 8.69 14.55 -6.19
C GLN A 99 10.20 14.50 -6.22
N LEU A 100 10.78 13.36 -6.59
CA LEU A 100 12.22 13.19 -6.68
C LEU A 100 12.80 14.16 -7.70
N ILE A 101 12.33 14.17 -8.96
CA ILE A 101 12.89 15.07 -9.99
C ILE A 101 12.83 16.54 -9.58
N LYS A 102 11.76 16.97 -8.90
CA LYS A 102 11.64 18.36 -8.38
C LYS A 102 12.75 18.74 -7.40
N LEU A 103 13.35 17.75 -6.72
CA LEU A 103 14.43 17.94 -5.77
C LEU A 103 15.84 17.89 -6.42
N GLY A 104 15.94 17.69 -7.74
CA GLY A 104 17.19 17.72 -8.51
C GLY A 104 18.08 16.45 -8.63
N PRO A 105 17.69 15.22 -8.22
CA PRO A 105 18.44 14.01 -8.51
C PRO A 105 18.23 13.54 -9.96
N ASP A 106 19.00 14.08 -10.90
CA ASP A 106 18.87 13.76 -12.33
C ASP A 106 19.72 12.57 -12.80
N GLY A 107 20.46 11.92 -11.88
CA GLY A 107 21.39 10.84 -12.19
C GLY A 107 20.76 9.45 -12.14
N PRO A 108 21.00 8.56 -13.14
CA PRO A 108 20.54 7.17 -13.12
C PRO A 108 20.89 6.42 -11.84
N LYS A 109 22.09 6.63 -11.29
CA LYS A 109 22.52 6.03 -10.03
C LYS A 109 21.67 6.48 -8.83
N GLN A 110 21.30 7.75 -8.74
CA GLN A 110 20.48 8.24 -7.63
C GLN A 110 19.07 7.68 -7.71
N LEU A 111 18.48 7.61 -8.90
CA LEU A 111 17.20 6.94 -9.11
C LEU A 111 17.25 5.45 -8.74
N GLY A 112 18.40 4.81 -8.95
CA GLY A 112 18.67 3.45 -8.48
C GLY A 112 18.71 3.35 -6.95
N ILE A 113 19.35 4.31 -6.27
CA ILE A 113 19.36 4.38 -4.80
C ILE A 113 17.93 4.50 -4.26
N GLU A 114 17.10 5.35 -4.85
CA GLU A 114 15.71 5.52 -4.39
C GLU A 114 14.89 4.24 -4.56
N TYR A 115 15.01 3.56 -5.71
CA TYR A 115 14.34 2.27 -5.88
C TYR A 115 14.90 1.22 -4.90
N GLY A 116 16.20 1.21 -4.64
CA GLY A 116 16.81 0.38 -3.60
C GLY A 116 16.21 0.63 -2.21
N ARG A 117 15.91 1.88 -1.85
CA ARG A 117 15.23 2.22 -0.59
C ARG A 117 13.80 1.69 -0.55
N VAL A 118 13.07 1.74 -1.67
CA VAL A 118 11.73 1.12 -1.77
C VAL A 118 11.83 -0.38 -1.47
N LEU A 119 12.80 -1.09 -2.07
CA LEU A 119 12.99 -2.53 -1.83
C LEU A 119 13.37 -2.84 -0.37
N VAL A 120 14.18 -1.98 0.26
CA VAL A 120 14.49 -2.10 1.69
C VAL A 120 13.25 -1.89 2.55
N ASP A 121 12.42 -0.88 2.25
CA ASP A 121 11.21 -0.58 3.02
C ASP A 121 10.19 -1.73 2.96
N VAL A 122 10.07 -2.44 1.82
CA VAL A 122 9.24 -3.66 1.73
C VAL A 122 9.64 -4.70 2.80
N CYS A 123 10.92 -4.80 3.10
CA CYS A 123 11.44 -5.69 4.14
C CYS A 123 11.38 -5.11 5.57
N GLN A 124 10.95 -3.86 5.73
CA GLN A 124 10.72 -3.24 7.03
C GLN A 124 9.26 -3.42 7.47
N GLY A 125 9.03 -3.47 8.79
CA GLY A 125 7.69 -3.62 9.35
C GLY A 125 7.11 -5.04 9.23
N PRO A 126 5.81 -5.19 9.52
CA PRO A 126 5.13 -6.48 9.43
C PRO A 126 5.02 -6.97 7.96
N PRO A 127 5.34 -8.24 7.67
CA PRO A 127 5.17 -8.77 6.33
C PRO A 127 3.70 -8.99 5.98
N SER A 128 3.40 -9.12 4.68
CA SER A 128 2.04 -9.30 4.16
C SER A 128 1.28 -10.47 4.80
N VAL A 129 1.99 -11.54 5.20
CA VAL A 129 1.37 -12.67 5.89
C VAL A 129 0.75 -12.30 7.24
N ILE A 130 1.29 -11.30 7.94
CA ILE A 130 0.72 -10.79 9.20
C ILE A 130 -0.51 -9.92 8.92
N LEU A 131 -0.48 -9.12 7.86
CA LEU A 131 -1.66 -8.39 7.37
C LEU A 131 -2.80 -9.36 7.04
N ASP A 132 -2.51 -10.39 6.25
CA ASP A 132 -3.48 -11.41 5.88
C ASP A 132 -4.03 -12.12 7.12
N ALA A 133 -3.20 -12.43 8.13
CA ALA A 133 -3.65 -13.06 9.36
C ALA A 133 -4.66 -12.18 10.14
N TRP A 134 -4.42 -10.87 10.23
CA TRP A 134 -5.34 -9.94 10.89
C TRP A 134 -6.64 -9.74 10.10
N LEU A 135 -6.55 -9.68 8.77
CA LEU A 135 -7.72 -9.60 7.90
C LEU A 135 -8.56 -10.87 7.98
N ASN A 136 -7.91 -12.05 8.00
CA ASN A 136 -8.57 -13.33 8.21
C ASN A 136 -9.22 -13.43 9.59
N SER A 137 -8.60 -12.82 10.62
CA SER A 137 -9.17 -12.79 11.97
C SER A 137 -10.43 -11.93 12.03
N LEU A 138 -10.44 -10.78 11.34
CA LEU A 138 -11.63 -9.96 11.14
C LEU A 138 -12.72 -10.72 10.40
N GLU A 139 -12.38 -11.32 9.27
CA GLU A 139 -13.31 -12.14 8.50
C GLU A 139 -13.89 -13.28 9.33
N ALA A 140 -13.05 -14.02 10.07
CA ALA A 140 -13.49 -15.13 10.92
C ALA A 140 -14.38 -14.67 12.07
N PHE A 141 -14.07 -13.53 12.70
CA PHE A 141 -14.90 -12.95 13.76
C PHE A 141 -16.29 -12.61 13.24
N VAL A 142 -16.32 -11.96 12.08
CA VAL A 142 -17.52 -11.52 11.37
C VAL A 142 -18.34 -12.75 10.92
N ARG A 143 -17.70 -13.86 10.52
CA ARG A 143 -18.35 -15.14 10.15
C ARG A 143 -18.74 -16.04 11.34
N SER A 144 -18.33 -15.72 12.56
CA SER A 144 -18.62 -16.53 13.76
C SER A 144 -20.08 -16.32 14.21
N PRO A 145 -20.84 -17.37 14.54
CA PRO A 145 -22.29 -17.39 14.31
C PRO A 145 -23.10 -16.46 15.23
N HIS A 146 -24.00 -15.69 14.62
CA HIS A 146 -25.41 -15.65 15.00
C HIS A 146 -26.24 -16.07 13.77
N PRO A 147 -27.22 -16.99 13.91
CA PRO A 147 -27.78 -17.77 12.81
C PRO A 147 -29.00 -17.08 12.20
N SER A 148 -28.76 -16.11 11.34
CA SER A 148 -29.77 -15.70 10.36
C SER A 148 -29.13 -15.84 8.97
N GLU A 149 -29.75 -16.64 8.09
CA GLU A 149 -29.26 -16.89 6.73
C GLU A 149 -29.16 -15.58 5.91
N SER A 150 -29.96 -14.58 6.27
CA SER A 150 -29.94 -13.21 5.71
C SER A 150 -28.64 -12.48 6.01
N SER A 151 -28.27 -12.41 7.30
CA SER A 151 -27.08 -11.68 7.75
C SER A 151 -25.81 -12.35 7.20
N ALA A 152 -25.77 -13.68 7.06
CA ALA A 152 -24.64 -14.41 6.47
C ALA A 152 -24.40 -14.11 4.97
N HIS A 153 -25.47 -13.82 4.21
CA HIS A 153 -25.37 -13.45 2.79
C HIS A 153 -24.80 -12.05 2.59
N GLU A 154 -25.31 -11.04 3.33
CA GLU A 154 -24.81 -9.66 3.27
C GLU A 154 -23.37 -9.55 3.77
N LEU A 155 -23.03 -10.31 4.81
CA LEU A 155 -21.66 -10.50 5.28
C LEU A 155 -20.75 -11.05 4.18
N GLY A 156 -21.23 -12.04 3.41
CA GLY A 156 -20.52 -12.61 2.28
C GLY A 156 -20.27 -11.61 1.16
N GLU A 157 -21.22 -10.70 0.89
CA GLU A 157 -21.03 -9.60 -0.07
C GLU A 157 -20.05 -8.53 0.45
N ILE A 158 -20.11 -8.17 1.74
CA ILE A 158 -19.13 -7.24 2.33
C ILE A 158 -17.73 -7.85 2.34
N LEU A 159 -17.61 -9.15 2.62
CA LEU A 159 -16.34 -9.87 2.54
C LEU A 159 -15.83 -10.04 1.09
N LYS A 160 -16.70 -10.01 0.07
CA LYS A 160 -16.27 -9.88 -1.33
C LYS A 160 -15.71 -8.48 -1.65
N THR A 161 -16.11 -7.46 -0.91
CA THR A 161 -15.53 -6.10 -0.96
C THR A 161 -14.34 -5.92 -0.02
N TRP A 162 -14.18 -6.83 0.94
CA TRP A 162 -12.99 -6.96 1.78
C TRP A 162 -11.82 -7.44 0.93
N PRO A 163 -10.65 -6.81 1.06
CA PRO A 163 -10.11 -6.25 -0.16
C PRO A 163 -9.33 -7.27 -0.99
N LYS A 164 -9.48 -7.15 -2.31
CA LYS A 164 -8.52 -7.59 -3.36
C LYS A 164 -7.13 -6.91 -3.22
N VAL A 165 -6.76 -6.42 -2.04
CA VAL A 165 -5.57 -5.58 -1.76
C VAL A 165 -4.35 -6.44 -1.45
N SER A 166 -4.48 -7.78 -1.42
CA SER A 166 -3.31 -8.66 -1.24
C SER A 166 -2.24 -8.50 -2.30
N GLN A 167 -2.64 -8.10 -3.51
CA GLN A 167 -1.71 -7.81 -4.61
C GLN A 167 -0.96 -6.48 -4.41
N ASP A 168 -1.51 -5.57 -3.59
CA ASP A 168 -0.95 -4.26 -3.30
C ASP A 168 -0.10 -4.23 -2.02
N TRP A 169 -0.13 -5.29 -1.19
CA TRP A 169 0.71 -5.36 0.02
C TRP A 169 2.20 -5.13 -0.24
N PRO A 170 2.80 -5.68 -1.31
CA PRO A 170 4.20 -5.41 -1.63
C PRO A 170 4.46 -3.95 -2.07
N TYR A 171 3.41 -3.15 -2.28
CA TYR A 171 3.47 -1.73 -2.62
C TYR A 171 3.27 -0.80 -1.42
N LEU A 172 2.81 -1.31 -0.28
CA LEU A 172 2.61 -0.51 0.92
C LEU A 172 3.92 -0.26 1.67
N ARG A 173 4.08 0.98 2.14
CA ARG A 173 5.17 1.35 3.03
C ARG A 173 5.04 0.64 4.37
N SER A 174 6.17 0.41 5.04
CA SER A 174 6.22 -0.21 6.39
C SER A 174 5.25 0.45 7.39
N ALA A 175 5.18 1.78 7.40
CA ALA A 175 4.28 2.54 8.27
C ALA A 175 2.79 2.31 7.92
N GLU A 176 2.46 2.18 6.64
CA GLU A 176 1.09 1.93 6.17
C GLU A 176 0.64 0.52 6.58
N ARG A 177 1.50 -0.49 6.41
CA ARG A 177 1.23 -1.86 6.86
C ARG A 177 0.97 -1.92 8.36
N SER A 178 1.81 -1.24 9.15
CA SER A 178 1.65 -1.14 10.60
C SER A 178 0.35 -0.44 11.00
N ARG A 179 -0.02 0.63 10.28
CA ARG A 179 -1.28 1.35 10.49
C ARG A 179 -2.50 0.49 10.19
N ILE A 180 -2.47 -0.28 9.10
CA ILE A 180 -3.58 -1.20 8.73
C ILE A 180 -3.75 -2.26 9.81
N ILE A 181 -2.66 -2.89 10.28
CA ILE A 181 -2.73 -3.88 11.35
C ILE A 181 -3.33 -3.28 12.62
N SER A 182 -2.86 -2.10 13.04
CA SER A 182 -3.40 -1.42 14.22
C SER A 182 -4.90 -1.11 14.08
N ARG A 183 -5.35 -0.74 12.88
CA ARG A 183 -6.78 -0.54 12.59
C ARG A 183 -7.57 -1.84 12.60
N CYS A 184 -6.99 -2.92 12.08
CA CYS A 184 -7.61 -4.24 12.14
C CYS A 184 -7.82 -4.69 13.60
N GLU A 185 -6.78 -4.59 14.42
CA GLU A 185 -6.81 -4.85 15.86
C GLU A 185 -7.87 -3.99 16.57
N HIS A 186 -7.94 -2.71 16.21
CA HIS A 186 -8.89 -1.79 16.83
C HIS A 186 -10.34 -2.09 16.43
N ALA A 187 -10.58 -2.42 15.15
CA ALA A 187 -11.90 -2.80 14.67
C ALA A 187 -12.41 -4.07 15.34
N LEU A 188 -11.54 -5.08 15.51
CA LEU A 188 -11.89 -6.31 16.23
C LEU A 188 -12.38 -6.02 17.65
N ARG A 189 -11.71 -5.13 18.38
CA ARG A 189 -12.13 -4.74 19.73
C ARG A 189 -13.51 -4.08 19.73
N HIS A 190 -13.79 -3.21 18.76
CA HIS A 190 -15.12 -2.60 18.63
C HIS A 190 -16.20 -3.64 18.30
N LEU A 191 -15.94 -4.52 17.34
CA LEU A 191 -16.86 -5.60 16.96
C LEU A 191 -17.14 -6.56 18.13
N GLN A 192 -16.14 -6.85 18.97
CA GLN A 192 -16.30 -7.61 20.21
C GLN A 192 -17.23 -6.89 21.21
N GLN A 193 -16.99 -5.60 21.47
CA GLN A 193 -17.83 -4.80 22.37
C GLN A 193 -19.28 -4.72 21.89
N TYR A 194 -19.51 -4.54 20.59
CA TYR A 194 -20.87 -4.55 20.04
C TYR A 194 -21.56 -5.90 20.27
N LYS A 195 -20.84 -7.01 20.07
CA LYS A 195 -21.37 -8.36 20.30
C LYS A 195 -21.69 -8.60 21.78
N GLU A 196 -20.82 -8.17 22.70
CA GLU A 196 -21.04 -8.25 24.15
C GLU A 196 -22.20 -7.38 24.62
N GLY A 197 -22.40 -6.22 23.98
CA GLY A 197 -23.52 -5.30 24.25
C GLY A 197 -24.87 -5.77 23.72
N GLY A 198 -24.95 -6.94 23.07
CA GLY A 198 -26.20 -7.48 22.53
C GLY A 198 -26.65 -6.84 21.21
N THR A 199 -25.72 -6.20 20.48
CA THR A 199 -26.02 -5.61 19.15
C THR A 199 -26.49 -6.71 18.19
N SER A 200 -27.55 -6.42 17.44
CA SER A 200 -28.09 -7.37 16.48
C SER A 200 -27.07 -7.65 15.35
N PRO A 201 -27.11 -8.83 14.71
CA PRO A 201 -26.22 -9.15 13.59
C PRO A 201 -26.32 -8.13 12.43
N ASP A 202 -27.51 -7.63 12.15
CA ASP A 202 -27.77 -6.67 11.07
C ASP A 202 -27.18 -5.28 11.39
N GLU A 203 -27.16 -4.88 12.67
CA GLU A 203 -26.46 -3.67 13.10
C GLU A 203 -24.94 -3.84 13.11
N LEU A 204 -24.44 -5.05 13.43
CA LEU A 204 -23.00 -5.34 13.44
C LEU A 204 -22.38 -5.18 12.04
N VAL A 205 -23.14 -5.49 10.99
CA VAL A 205 -22.76 -5.29 9.59
C VAL A 205 -22.39 -3.83 9.30
N HIS A 206 -23.14 -2.87 9.84
CA HIS A 206 -22.85 -1.43 9.67
C HIS A 206 -21.57 -0.97 10.36
N HIS A 207 -21.00 -1.80 11.24
CA HIS A 207 -19.76 -1.51 11.98
C HIS A 207 -18.54 -2.26 11.44
N VAL A 208 -18.69 -3.12 10.44
CA VAL A 208 -17.57 -3.78 9.77
C VAL A 208 -16.77 -2.75 8.97
N PRO A 209 -15.44 -2.64 9.14
CA PRO A 209 -14.65 -1.70 8.36
C PRO A 209 -14.67 -2.05 6.86
N THR A 210 -14.33 -1.09 6.01
CA THR A 210 -14.12 -1.33 4.58
C THR A 210 -12.63 -1.22 4.24
N GLY A 211 -12.22 -1.59 3.04
CA GLY A 211 -10.85 -1.31 2.57
C GLY A 211 -10.47 0.17 2.72
N SER A 212 -11.41 1.08 2.45
CA SER A 212 -11.18 2.52 2.60
C SER A 212 -10.96 2.98 4.05
N THR A 213 -11.60 2.35 5.04
CA THR A 213 -11.41 2.69 6.46
C THR A 213 -10.11 2.11 7.00
N LEU A 214 -9.75 0.88 6.60
CA LEU A 214 -8.47 0.27 6.97
C LEU A 214 -7.27 1.02 6.39
N LEU A 215 -7.37 1.46 5.13
CA LEU A 215 -6.37 2.31 4.47
C LEU A 215 -6.37 3.76 4.99
N GLY A 216 -7.35 4.13 5.82
CA GLY A 216 -7.41 5.44 6.46
C GLY A 216 -7.89 6.60 5.61
N GLN A 217 -8.57 6.29 4.52
CA GLN A 217 -9.29 7.28 3.72
C GLN A 217 -10.58 7.71 4.42
N ARG A 218 -11.09 6.89 5.35
CA ARG A 218 -12.26 7.16 6.19
C ARG A 218 -12.00 6.76 7.65
N PRO A 219 -12.74 7.36 8.62
CA PRO A 219 -12.72 6.91 10.00
C PRO A 219 -13.13 5.43 10.14
N LEU A 220 -12.57 4.74 11.13
CA LEU A 220 -12.77 3.31 11.34
C LEU A 220 -14.20 2.94 11.71
N ILE A 221 -14.87 3.79 12.49
CA ILE A 221 -16.27 3.65 12.89
C ILE A 221 -17.05 4.88 12.47
N ALA A 222 -18.35 4.73 12.21
CA ALA A 222 -19.24 5.85 11.93
C ALA A 222 -19.31 6.84 13.11
N TRP A 223 -19.60 8.11 12.84
CA TRP A 223 -19.67 9.11 13.90
C TRP A 223 -20.86 8.81 14.81
N HIS A 224 -20.64 8.90 16.12
CA HIS A 224 -21.70 8.84 17.13
C HIS A 224 -21.33 9.72 18.33
N PRO A 225 -22.31 10.16 19.16
CA PRO A 225 -22.05 11.07 20.28
C PRO A 225 -20.99 10.55 21.26
N GLU A 226 -20.85 9.24 21.39
CA GLU A 226 -19.90 8.61 22.30
C GLU A 226 -18.51 8.34 21.70
N VAL A 227 -18.24 8.75 20.46
CA VAL A 227 -16.95 8.47 19.78
C VAL A 227 -15.75 8.98 20.58
N HIS A 228 -15.96 10.05 21.37
CA HIS A 228 -14.97 10.65 22.26
C HIS A 228 -14.50 9.71 23.39
N LYS A 229 -15.30 8.69 23.74
CA LYS A 229 -14.92 7.67 24.73
C LYS A 229 -13.80 6.75 24.23
N CYS A 230 -13.61 6.69 22.91
CA CYS A 230 -12.52 5.97 22.28
C CYS A 230 -11.49 6.98 21.73
N ALA A 231 -10.37 7.17 22.43
CA ALA A 231 -9.36 8.16 22.05
C ALA A 231 -8.83 7.95 20.62
N THR A 232 -8.63 6.70 20.20
CA THR A 232 -8.18 6.34 18.85
C THR A 232 -9.20 6.77 17.79
N CYS A 233 -10.48 6.41 17.95
CA CYS A 233 -11.52 6.81 17.01
C CYS A 233 -11.76 8.32 17.01
N ALA A 234 -11.75 8.97 18.17
CA ALA A 234 -11.88 10.42 18.30
C ALA A 234 -10.75 11.17 17.56
N GLU A 235 -9.53 10.66 17.64
CA GLU A 235 -8.38 11.24 16.95
C GLU A 235 -8.50 11.11 15.43
N GLU A 236 -9.03 10.00 14.91
CA GLU A 236 -9.30 9.87 13.48
C GLU A 236 -10.23 10.98 12.98
N TYR A 237 -11.26 11.35 13.73
CA TYR A 237 -12.16 12.46 13.39
C TYR A 237 -11.52 13.85 13.51
N ARG A 238 -10.49 14.02 14.36
CA ARG A 238 -9.71 15.27 14.40
C ARG A 238 -8.78 15.39 13.19
N GLN A 239 -8.17 14.27 12.79
CA GLN A 239 -7.24 14.18 11.67
C GLN A 239 -7.89 14.16 10.28
N VAL A 240 -9.20 13.90 10.18
CA VAL A 240 -9.95 14.01 8.91
C VAL A 240 -10.05 15.47 8.41
N SER A 241 -9.66 16.44 9.23
CA SER A 241 -9.31 17.78 8.78
C SER A 241 -7.99 17.72 8.01
N HIS A 242 -8.03 17.87 6.67
CA HIS A 242 -6.92 17.94 5.70
C HIS A 242 -6.70 16.77 4.73
N SER A 243 -7.70 15.90 4.50
CA SER A 243 -7.77 15.19 3.21
C SER A 243 -8.34 16.15 2.15
N LEU A 244 -7.71 16.25 0.98
CA LEU A 244 -7.91 17.25 -0.10
C LEU A 244 -9.31 17.30 -0.76
N ALA A 245 -10.33 16.74 -0.11
CA ALA A 245 -11.70 16.70 -0.59
C ALA A 245 -12.68 17.07 0.54
N HIS A 246 -12.65 18.34 1.00
CA HIS A 246 -13.86 18.92 1.59
C HIS A 246 -14.07 20.36 1.14
N SER A 247 -15.02 20.50 0.23
CA SER A 247 -15.72 21.73 -0.09
C SER A 247 -16.50 22.22 1.13
N ALA A 248 -16.01 23.27 1.79
CA ALA A 248 -16.86 24.26 2.45
C ALA A 248 -16.07 25.52 2.84
N THR A 249 -14.78 25.39 3.18
CA THR A 249 -14.05 26.49 3.85
C THR A 249 -12.58 26.65 3.46
N SER A 250 -12.15 26.17 2.28
CA SER A 250 -10.79 26.47 1.79
C SER A 250 -10.70 27.92 1.24
N PRO A 251 -9.73 28.75 1.70
CA PRO A 251 -9.51 30.10 1.19
C PRO A 251 -8.77 30.13 -0.16
N PHE A 252 -8.36 28.97 -0.71
CA PHE A 252 -7.65 28.87 -1.97
C PHE A 252 -8.60 28.48 -3.12
N ALA A 253 -9.35 29.47 -3.66
CA ALA A 253 -9.66 29.63 -5.09
C ALA A 253 -10.93 30.50 -5.33
N PRO A 254 -10.83 31.85 -5.27
CA PRO A 254 -11.89 32.73 -5.77
C PRO A 254 -12.12 32.59 -7.28
N GLN A 255 -11.09 32.25 -8.05
CA GLN A 255 -11.15 32.19 -9.53
C GLN A 255 -11.87 30.95 -10.07
N ALA A 256 -11.83 29.80 -9.38
CA ALA A 256 -12.53 28.59 -9.81
C ALA A 256 -14.06 28.73 -9.70
N ARG A 257 -14.55 29.51 -8.71
CA ARG A 257 -15.99 29.78 -8.53
C ARG A 257 -16.55 30.72 -9.61
N ALA A 258 -15.76 31.68 -10.09
CA ALA A 258 -16.18 32.61 -11.14
C ALA A 258 -16.36 31.92 -12.50
N THR A 259 -15.57 30.89 -12.80
CA THR A 259 -15.64 30.13 -14.06
C THR A 259 -16.87 29.22 -14.11
N VAL A 260 -17.20 28.54 -13.00
CA VAL A 260 -18.38 27.68 -12.90
C VAL A 260 -19.68 28.50 -12.93
N ALA A 261 -19.71 29.67 -12.27
CA ALA A 261 -20.87 30.57 -12.31
C ALA A 261 -21.13 31.18 -13.71
N ARG A 262 -20.10 31.28 -14.57
CA ARG A 262 -20.27 31.70 -15.97
C ARG A 262 -20.81 30.58 -16.87
N GLN A 263 -20.41 29.33 -16.63
CA GLN A 263 -20.89 28.19 -17.44
C GLN A 263 -22.36 27.82 -17.15
N MET A 264 -22.85 28.08 -15.94
CA MET A 264 -24.26 27.84 -15.56
C MET A 264 -25.24 28.92 -16.03
N ARG A 265 -24.78 30.01 -16.66
CA ARG A 265 -25.66 31.03 -17.28
C ARG A 265 -25.86 30.83 -18.78
N THR A 266 -25.32 29.76 -19.34
CA THR A 266 -25.39 29.43 -20.77
C THR A 266 -26.23 28.18 -21.07
N PHE A 267 -27.06 27.75 -20.12
CA PHE A 267 -28.13 26.77 -20.32
C PHE A 267 -29.44 27.31 -19.76
#